data_AF-A0A953X899-F1
#
_entry.id   AF-A0A953X899-F1
#
_cell.length_a   1.000
_cell.length_b   1.000
_cell.length_c   1.000
_cell.angle_alpha   90.00
_cell.angle_beta   90.00
_cell.angle_gamma   90.00
#
_symmetry.space_group_name_H-M   'P 1'
#
loop_
_entity.id
_entity.type
_entity.pdbx_description
1 polymer ?
#
loop_
_entity_poly.entity_id
_entity_poly.type
_entity_poly.pdbx_seq_one_letter_code
_entity_poly.pdbx_strand_id
1 'polypeptide(L)'
;EGTSDSPENDPSGYGMDVAYVAAINDYLTRELGVDFTRRYKVLTGEPGAKWNWSLNESGWPEYVNVTPWLGKGMRENPDLKVLLAAGWYDLATPFFGAEMALHKNGVVLDRITFDYYDAGHMMY
;
A
#
# COMPACT_ATOMS: atom_id res chain seq x y z
N GLU A 1 2.78 -37.14 1.01
CA GLU A 1 3.63 -36.21 0.22
C GLU A 1 2.94 -35.97 -1.11
N GLY A 2 2.62 -34.73 -1.42
CA GLY A 2 1.98 -34.33 -2.68
C GLY A 2 2.46 -32.94 -3.01
N THR A 3 3.34 -32.84 -4.00
CA THR A 3 3.89 -31.58 -4.50
C THR A 3 2.80 -30.79 -5.20
N SER A 4 2.32 -29.71 -4.56
CA SER A 4 1.52 -28.68 -5.21
C SER A 4 2.38 -27.95 -6.26
N ASP A 5 1.83 -27.73 -7.46
CA ASP A 5 2.47 -26.94 -8.55
C ASP A 5 2.62 -25.44 -8.21
N SER A 6 2.17 -25.03 -7.03
CA SER A 6 2.30 -23.68 -6.50
C SER A 6 2.86 -23.73 -5.07
N PRO A 7 3.72 -22.79 -4.67
CA PRO A 7 4.18 -22.68 -3.30
C PRO A 7 2.97 -22.65 -2.36
N GLU A 8 2.93 -23.55 -1.37
CA GLU A 8 1.83 -23.61 -0.40
C GLU A 8 1.76 -22.33 0.45
N ASN A 9 2.86 -21.60 0.56
CA ASN A 9 2.93 -20.34 1.26
C ASN A 9 4.05 -19.45 0.71
N ASP A 10 3.97 -18.14 0.98
CA ASP A 10 5.10 -17.23 0.76
C ASP A 10 6.15 -17.46 1.85
N PRO A 11 7.34 -17.97 1.52
CA PRO A 11 8.38 -18.25 2.51
C PRO A 11 8.89 -16.98 3.20
N SER A 12 8.74 -15.79 2.58
CA SER A 12 9.06 -14.52 3.22
C SER A 12 8.02 -14.13 4.27
N GLY A 13 6.72 -14.30 3.95
CA GLY A 13 5.61 -14.05 4.86
C GLY A 13 5.63 -14.98 6.09
N TYR A 14 5.87 -16.28 5.90
CA TYR A 14 5.84 -17.26 6.99
C TYR A 14 6.78 -16.91 8.17
N GLY A 15 7.96 -16.35 7.86
CA GLY A 15 8.93 -15.94 8.88
C GLY A 15 8.62 -14.60 9.56
N MET A 16 7.94 -13.68 8.88
CA MET A 16 7.76 -12.29 9.33
C MET A 16 6.36 -11.98 9.87
N ASP A 17 5.33 -12.62 9.33
CA ASP A 17 3.92 -12.28 9.57
C ASP A 17 3.55 -12.33 11.05
N VAL A 18 3.99 -13.35 11.79
CA VAL A 18 3.65 -13.50 13.21
C VAL A 18 4.24 -12.37 14.05
N ALA A 19 5.50 -12.01 13.82
CA ALA A 19 6.17 -10.94 14.55
C ALA A 19 5.51 -9.58 14.26
N TYR A 20 5.19 -9.31 12.98
CA TYR A 20 4.54 -8.08 12.59
C TYR A 20 3.13 -7.96 13.17
N VAL A 21 2.36 -9.05 13.12
CA VAL A 21 1.00 -9.10 13.68
C VAL A 21 1.05 -8.88 15.19
N ALA A 22 1.99 -9.51 15.90
CA ALA A 22 2.15 -9.26 17.33
C ALA A 22 2.48 -7.79 17.61
N ALA A 23 3.42 -7.20 16.89
CA ALA A 23 3.86 -5.82 17.07
C ALA A 23 2.72 -4.81 16.79
N ILE A 24 1.98 -4.96 15.69
CA ILE A 24 0.88 -4.03 15.38
C ILE A 24 -0.28 -4.17 16.37
N ASN A 25 -0.61 -5.38 16.83
CA ASN A 25 -1.65 -5.57 17.84
C ASN A 25 -1.24 -4.94 19.18
N ASP A 26 0.03 -5.07 19.55
CA ASP A 26 0.59 -4.45 20.75
C ASP A 26 0.54 -2.92 20.67
N TYR A 27 1.04 -2.34 19.58
CA TYR A 27 1.04 -0.90 19.35
C TYR A 27 -0.38 -0.31 19.35
N LEU A 28 -1.32 -0.95 18.64
CA LEU A 28 -2.71 -0.48 18.59
C LEU A 28 -3.39 -0.51 19.96
N THR A 29 -3.13 -1.55 20.77
CA THR A 29 -3.83 -1.73 22.06
C THR A 29 -3.16 -1.01 23.21
N ARG A 30 -1.83 -1.14 23.36
CA ARG A 30 -1.08 -0.62 24.51
C ARG A 30 -0.63 0.81 24.33
N GLU A 31 -0.21 1.19 23.13
CA GLU A 31 0.30 2.54 22.87
C GLU A 31 -0.83 3.49 22.43
N LEU A 32 -1.64 3.09 21.45
CA LEU A 32 -2.71 3.94 20.92
C LEU A 32 -4.06 3.79 21.64
N GLY A 33 -4.23 2.75 22.47
CA GLY A 33 -5.46 2.53 23.24
C GLY A 33 -6.69 2.23 22.37
N VAL A 34 -6.51 1.69 21.17
CA VAL A 34 -7.61 1.35 20.26
C VAL A 34 -8.35 0.12 20.78
N ASP A 35 -9.62 0.30 21.15
CA ASP A 35 -10.51 -0.81 21.48
C ASP A 35 -11.00 -1.49 20.19
N PHE A 36 -10.32 -2.57 19.80
CA PHE A 36 -10.74 -3.40 18.68
C PHE A 36 -11.02 -4.84 19.15
N THR A 37 -12.26 -5.29 18.98
CA THR A 37 -12.73 -6.64 19.37
C THR A 37 -12.66 -7.64 18.23
N ARG A 38 -12.37 -7.17 17.01
CA ARG A 38 -12.34 -7.97 15.79
C ARG A 38 -10.99 -8.67 15.65
N ARG A 39 -10.96 -9.91 15.18
CA ARG A 39 -9.70 -10.60 14.90
C ARG A 39 -8.90 -9.89 13.81
N TYR A 40 -7.61 -9.63 14.05
CA TYR A 40 -6.70 -9.17 13.01
C TYR A 40 -6.55 -10.25 11.93
N LYS A 41 -6.80 -9.89 10.67
CA LYS A 41 -6.72 -10.79 9.52
C LYS A 41 -5.45 -10.50 8.73
N VAL A 42 -4.58 -11.49 8.61
CA VAL A 42 -3.29 -11.37 7.93
C VAL A 42 -3.46 -11.84 6.49
N LEU A 43 -3.29 -10.91 5.54
CA LEU A 43 -3.19 -11.18 4.10
C LEU A 43 -4.18 -12.24 3.56
N THR A 44 -5.43 -12.26 4.04
CA THR A 44 -6.41 -13.32 3.70
C THR A 44 -6.93 -13.27 2.27
N GLY A 45 -6.51 -12.27 1.48
CA GLY A 45 -7.04 -11.98 0.15
C GLY A 45 -8.48 -11.44 0.13
N GLU A 46 -9.27 -11.68 1.19
CA GLU A 46 -10.68 -11.26 1.27
C GLU A 46 -10.89 -9.75 1.07
N PRO A 47 -10.09 -8.83 1.65
CA PRO A 47 -10.30 -7.38 1.48
C PRO A 47 -10.12 -6.90 0.03
N GLY A 48 -9.36 -7.64 -0.79
CA GLY A 48 -9.11 -7.33 -2.20
C GLY A 48 -9.91 -8.17 -3.19
N ALA A 49 -10.57 -9.24 -2.73
CA ALA A 49 -11.25 -10.21 -3.61
C ALA A 49 -12.39 -9.61 -4.46
N LYS A 50 -12.94 -8.47 -4.02
CA LYS A 50 -14.00 -7.73 -4.74
C LYS A 50 -13.49 -6.41 -5.33
N TRP A 51 -12.17 -6.19 -5.34
CA TRP A 51 -11.61 -4.96 -5.86
C TRP A 51 -11.93 -4.83 -7.35
N ASN A 52 -12.53 -3.70 -7.72
CA ASN A 52 -12.80 -3.43 -9.12
C ASN A 52 -11.59 -2.78 -9.78
N TRP A 53 -10.93 -3.53 -10.65
CA TRP A 53 -9.79 -3.04 -11.43
C TRP A 53 -10.22 -2.28 -12.70
N SER A 54 -11.50 -2.31 -13.08
CA SER A 54 -12.00 -1.68 -14.30
C SER A 54 -12.21 -0.17 -14.11
N LEU A 55 -11.12 0.60 -14.11
CA LEU A 55 -11.20 2.06 -14.10
C LEU A 55 -11.31 2.64 -15.52
N ASN A 56 -10.80 1.93 -16.53
CA ASN A 56 -10.64 2.44 -17.90
C ASN A 56 -11.12 1.45 -18.98
N GLU A 57 -12.11 0.60 -18.69
CA GLU A 57 -12.53 -0.57 -19.51
C GLU A 57 -11.48 -1.69 -19.61
N SER A 58 -10.21 -1.39 -19.31
CA SER A 58 -9.17 -2.38 -19.03
C SER A 58 -9.28 -2.92 -17.61
N GLY A 59 -9.33 -4.24 -17.48
CA GLY A 59 -9.29 -4.95 -16.20
C GLY A 59 -7.86 -5.33 -15.79
N TRP A 60 -7.74 -5.95 -14.62
CA TRP A 60 -6.50 -6.62 -14.21
C TRP A 60 -6.02 -7.58 -15.32
N PRO A 61 -4.71 -7.62 -15.68
CA PRO A 61 -3.56 -7.09 -14.94
C PRO A 61 -3.06 -5.69 -15.38
N GLU A 62 -3.89 -4.83 -15.97
CA GLU A 62 -3.41 -3.52 -16.42
C GLU A 62 -3.15 -2.52 -15.26
N TYR A 63 -2.16 -1.66 -15.45
CA TYR A 63 -1.76 -0.64 -14.47
C TYR A 63 -2.86 0.42 -14.31
N VAL A 64 -3.48 0.44 -13.14
CA VAL A 64 -4.44 1.47 -12.75
C VAL A 64 -3.68 2.76 -12.40
N ASN A 65 -3.99 3.86 -13.10
CA ASN A 65 -3.45 5.18 -12.75
C ASN A 65 -4.54 6.11 -12.20
N VAL A 66 -4.51 6.35 -10.89
CA VAL A 66 -5.49 7.24 -10.23
C VAL A 66 -5.04 8.71 -10.11
N THR A 67 -3.80 9.02 -10.48
CA THR A 67 -3.22 10.35 -10.26
C THR A 67 -3.93 11.52 -10.98
N PRO A 68 -4.62 11.35 -12.14
CA PRO A 68 -5.42 12.43 -12.71
C PRO A 68 -6.57 12.90 -11.81
N TRP A 69 -7.26 11.95 -11.15
CA TRP A 69 -8.34 12.29 -10.22
C TRP A 69 -7.78 12.89 -8.92
N LEU A 70 -6.63 12.41 -8.45
CA LEU A 70 -5.93 13.04 -7.32
C LEU A 70 -5.57 14.49 -7.64
N GLY A 71 -4.98 14.76 -8.81
CA GLY A 71 -4.64 16.11 -9.23
C GLY A 71 -5.85 17.03 -9.34
N LYS A 72 -6.98 16.51 -9.87
CA LYS A 72 -8.26 17.24 -9.85
C LYS A 72 -8.70 17.55 -8.41
N GLY A 73 -8.75 16.54 -7.54
CA GLY A 73 -9.16 16.71 -6.15
C GLY A 73 -8.31 17.72 -5.38
N MET A 74 -6.99 17.74 -5.61
CA MET A 74 -6.11 18.74 -4.99
C MET A 74 -6.40 20.16 -5.52
N ARG A 75 -6.73 20.34 -6.79
CA ARG A 75 -7.09 21.68 -7.32
C ARG A 75 -8.44 22.16 -6.82
N GLU A 76 -9.39 21.25 -6.61
CA GLU A 76 -10.71 21.56 -6.06
C GLU A 76 -10.70 21.78 -4.54
N ASN A 77 -9.77 21.14 -3.83
CA ASN A 77 -9.58 21.28 -2.40
C ASN A 77 -8.18 21.86 -2.09
N PRO A 78 -8.07 23.19 -1.85
CA PRO A 78 -6.81 23.86 -1.50
C PRO A 78 -6.13 23.32 -0.23
N ASP A 79 -6.90 22.71 0.68
CA ASP A 79 -6.40 22.19 1.96
C ASP A 79 -5.91 20.73 1.85
N LEU A 80 -6.23 20.04 0.74
CA LEU A 80 -5.78 18.66 0.54
C LEU A 80 -4.25 18.61 0.36
N LYS A 81 -3.60 17.87 1.27
CA LYS A 81 -2.15 17.56 1.26
C LYS A 81 -1.95 16.07 1.07
N VAL A 82 -0.85 15.69 0.44
CA VAL A 82 -0.50 14.29 0.14
C VAL A 82 0.85 13.97 0.75
N LEU A 83 0.98 12.77 1.33
CA LEU A 83 2.26 12.18 1.72
C LEU A 83 2.56 11.02 0.78
N LEU A 84 3.70 11.07 0.09
CA LEU A 84 4.30 9.90 -0.54
C LEU A 84 5.36 9.35 0.42
N ALA A 85 5.05 8.22 1.06
CA ALA A 85 6.01 7.45 1.85
C ALA A 85 6.48 6.26 1.00
N ALA A 86 7.78 6.17 0.71
CA ALA A 86 8.34 5.13 -0.16
C ALA A 86 9.63 4.52 0.41
N GLY A 87 9.85 3.23 0.17
CA GLY A 87 11.10 2.55 0.51
C GLY A 87 12.15 2.69 -0.60
N TRP A 88 13.40 2.98 -0.24
CA TRP A 88 14.52 3.00 -1.19
C TRP A 88 14.75 1.66 -1.89
N TYR A 89 14.41 0.56 -1.21
CA TYR A 89 14.66 -0.80 -1.66
C TYR A 89 13.38 -1.52 -2.10
N ASP A 90 12.28 -0.77 -2.28
CA ASP A 90 11.03 -1.33 -2.79
C ASP A 90 11.14 -1.62 -4.29
N LEU A 91 11.19 -2.91 -4.64
CA LEU A 91 11.20 -3.37 -6.03
C LEU A 91 9.80 -3.78 -6.54
N ALA A 92 8.79 -3.84 -5.67
CA ALA A 92 7.41 -4.13 -6.05
C ALA A 92 6.68 -2.84 -6.50
N THR A 93 6.89 -1.74 -5.77
CA THR A 93 6.41 -0.40 -6.15
C THR A 93 7.54 0.63 -6.09
N PRO A 94 8.45 0.66 -7.10
CA PRO A 94 9.62 1.53 -7.07
C PRO A 94 9.27 3.01 -6.87
N PHE A 95 9.96 3.66 -5.93
CA PHE A 95 9.70 5.06 -5.52
C PHE A 95 9.66 6.02 -6.73
N PHE A 96 10.56 5.83 -7.70
CA PHE A 96 10.64 6.68 -8.90
C PHE A 96 9.40 6.55 -9.79
N GLY A 97 8.78 5.37 -9.85
CA GLY A 97 7.52 5.17 -10.55
C GLY A 97 6.37 5.97 -9.92
N ALA A 98 6.30 5.95 -8.59
CA ALA A 98 5.31 6.72 -7.83
C ALA A 98 5.52 8.24 -7.98
N GLU A 99 6.75 8.72 -7.86
CA GLU A 99 7.09 10.13 -8.10
C GLU A 99 6.70 10.58 -9.51
N MET A 100 7.06 9.79 -10.52
CA MET A 100 6.77 10.14 -11.91
C MET A 100 5.25 10.21 -12.15
N ALA A 101 4.47 9.35 -11.50
CA ALA A 101 3.01 9.40 -11.58
C ALA A 101 2.44 10.70 -10.99
N LEU A 102 3.02 11.19 -9.89
CA LEU A 102 2.63 12.45 -9.23
C LEU A 102 3.08 13.70 -9.98
N HIS A 103 4.27 13.68 -10.60
CA HIS A 103 4.75 14.79 -11.43
C HIS A 103 3.92 14.95 -12.71
N LYS A 104 3.21 13.90 -13.10
CA LYS A 104 2.28 13.90 -14.23
C LYS A 104 0.86 14.15 -13.68
N ASN A 105 -0.07 14.53 -14.57
CA ASN A 105 -1.51 14.55 -14.25
C ASN A 105 -2.01 15.69 -13.33
N GLY A 106 -1.23 16.78 -13.21
CA GLY A 106 -1.68 18.04 -12.60
C GLY A 106 -1.82 18.00 -11.07
N VAL A 107 -1.12 17.08 -10.42
CA VAL A 107 -0.98 17.08 -8.97
C VAL A 107 -0.23 18.35 -8.54
N VAL A 108 -0.64 18.95 -7.42
CA VAL A 108 -0.03 20.19 -6.93
C VAL A 108 1.16 19.84 -6.05
N LEU A 109 2.35 19.78 -6.66
CA LEU A 109 3.59 19.29 -6.04
C LEU A 109 3.96 20.01 -4.74
N ASP A 110 3.70 21.32 -4.64
CA ASP A 110 3.98 22.11 -3.43
C ASP A 110 3.20 21.65 -2.18
N ARG A 111 2.18 20.80 -2.36
CA ARG A 111 1.38 20.21 -1.28
C ARG A 111 1.60 18.71 -1.11
N ILE A 112 2.69 18.20 -1.69
CA ILE A 112 3.16 16.83 -1.49
C ILE A 112 4.35 16.86 -0.54
N THR A 113 4.29 16.04 0.50
CA THR A 113 5.47 15.68 1.30
C THR A 113 6.00 14.36 0.76
N PHE A 114 7.28 14.33 0.41
CA PHE A 114 7.98 13.13 0.02
C PHE A 114 8.82 12.65 1.19
N ASP A 115 8.66 11.40 1.57
CA ASP A 115 9.41 10.78 2.66
C ASP A 115 9.92 9.41 2.24
N TYR A 116 11.22 9.20 2.42
CA TYR A 116 11.92 8.03 1.91
C TYR A 116 12.60 7.30 3.05
N TYR A 117 12.36 5.99 3.09
CA TYR A 117 12.78 5.13 4.18
C TYR A 117 13.80 4.12 3.66
N ASP A 118 14.79 3.78 4.48
CA ASP A 118 15.73 2.67 4.24
C ASP A 118 15.01 1.32 4.42
N ALA A 119 13.94 1.11 3.64
CA ALA A 119 13.02 -0.01 3.72
C ALA A 119 12.71 -0.57 2.32
N GLY A 120 12.17 -1.79 2.31
CA GLY A 120 11.65 -2.45 1.11
C GLY A 120 10.17 -2.12 0.88
N HIS A 121 9.44 -3.03 0.23
CA HIS A 121 8.00 -2.85 -0.04
C HIS A 121 7.14 -2.78 1.24
N MET A 122 7.53 -3.55 2.24
CA MET A 122 6.87 -3.57 3.52
C MET A 122 7.65 -2.66 4.48
N MET A 123 6.93 -1.76 5.14
CA MET A 123 7.48 -0.78 6.07
C MET A 123 7.62 -1.44 7.45
N TYR A 124 8.76 -2.07 7.70
CA TYR A 124 9.20 -2.55 9.02
C TYR A 124 10.38 -1.72 9.53
#